data_AF-A0A4P7UCZ6-F1
#
_entry.id   AF-A0A4P7UCZ6-F1
#
_cell.length_a   1.000
_cell.length_b   1.000
_cell.length_c   1.000
_cell.angle_alpha   90.00
_cell.angle_beta   90.00
_cell.angle_gamma   90.00
#
_symmetry.space_group_name_H-M   'P 1'
#
loop_
_entity.id
_entity.type
_entity.pdbx_description
1 polymer ?
#
loop_
_entity_poly.entity_id
_entity_poly.type
_entity_poly.pdbx_seq_one_letter_code
_entity_poly.pdbx_strand_id
1 'polypeptide(L)'
;MTTKSSSVTTSPVRALRSSLRLSVPLTVIGSALLAAPAMADLPEAWETPESVGFMDFFLIVLVVPLVVALVITLLTVLPALARGEKLSGHVSPVADDWFGGPRGGKAEVEASGAAKDAGGASGTW
;
A
#
# COMPACT_ATOMS: atom_id res chain seq x y z
N MET A 1 37.15 -31.55 -18.57
CA MET A 1 36.34 -30.53 -19.27
C MET A 1 34.91 -31.03 -19.27
N THR A 2 34.05 -30.51 -18.38
CA THR A 2 32.69 -31.03 -18.13
C THR A 2 31.68 -29.92 -18.38
N THR A 3 30.80 -30.08 -19.35
CA THR A 3 29.74 -29.12 -19.67
C THR A 3 28.47 -29.50 -18.88
N LYS A 4 28.01 -28.61 -17.99
CA LYS A 4 26.67 -28.73 -17.37
C LYS A 4 25.66 -28.03 -18.28
N SER A 5 24.67 -28.79 -18.75
CA SER A 5 23.48 -28.26 -19.42
C SER A 5 22.39 -28.04 -18.38
N SER A 6 21.88 -26.82 -18.25
CA SER A 6 20.76 -26.47 -17.37
C SER A 6 19.55 -26.11 -18.21
N SER A 7 18.53 -26.96 -18.19
CA SER A 7 17.23 -26.69 -18.79
C SER A 7 16.31 -25.99 -17.77
N VAL A 8 15.94 -24.74 -18.05
CA VAL A 8 14.93 -23.99 -17.30
C VAL A 8 13.55 -24.43 -17.76
N THR A 9 12.79 -25.11 -16.89
CA THR A 9 11.38 -25.44 -17.15
C THR A 9 10.50 -24.35 -16.56
N THR A 10 9.95 -23.47 -17.40
CA THR A 10 8.95 -22.49 -16.99
C THR A 10 7.56 -23.15 -16.96
N SER A 11 6.97 -23.27 -15.77
CA SER A 11 5.63 -23.84 -15.61
C SER A 11 4.53 -22.82 -16.01
N PRO A 12 3.62 -23.16 -16.96
CA PRO A 12 2.61 -22.24 -17.49
C PRO A 12 1.51 -21.88 -16.47
N VAL A 13 1.41 -22.60 -15.35
CA VAL A 13 0.30 -22.47 -14.39
C VAL A 13 0.35 -21.14 -13.60
N ARG A 14 1.55 -20.58 -13.40
CA ARG A 14 1.71 -19.32 -12.65
C ARG A 14 1.28 -18.09 -13.47
N ALA A 15 1.35 -18.15 -14.80
CA ALA A 15 0.94 -17.06 -15.69
C ALA A 15 -0.59 -16.88 -15.71
N LEU A 16 -1.35 -17.97 -15.58
CA LEU A 16 -2.81 -17.93 -15.69
C LEU A 16 -3.52 -17.28 -14.49
N ARG A 17 -2.88 -17.24 -13.31
CA ARG A 17 -3.46 -16.60 -12.11
C ARG A 17 -3.27 -15.08 -12.09
N SER A 18 -2.31 -14.55 -12.86
CA SER A 18 -2.04 -13.11 -12.92
C SER A 18 -2.89 -12.39 -13.98
N SER A 19 -3.39 -13.11 -14.99
CA SER A 19 -4.22 -12.53 -16.07
C SER A 19 -5.64 -12.16 -15.63
N LEU A 20 -6.19 -12.82 -14.61
CA LEU A 20 -7.50 -12.51 -14.03
C LEU A 20 -7.55 -11.19 -13.24
N ARG A 21 -6.40 -10.62 -12.87
CA ARG A 21 -6.35 -9.35 -12.11
C ARG A 21 -6.53 -8.12 -12.99
N LEU A 22 -6.28 -8.25 -14.29
CA LEU A 22 -6.41 -7.17 -15.27
C LEU A 22 -7.78 -7.15 -15.96
N SER A 23 -8.54 -8.24 -15.90
CA SER A 23 -9.86 -8.30 -16.56
C SER A 23 -10.88 -7.40 -15.89
N VAL A 24 -10.87 -7.31 -14.55
CA VAL A 24 -11.82 -6.47 -13.79
C VAL A 24 -11.69 -4.98 -14.13
N PRO A 25 -10.51 -4.32 -14.01
CA PRO A 25 -10.40 -2.91 -14.36
C PRO A 25 -10.68 -2.66 -15.85
N LEU A 26 -10.29 -3.59 -16.73
CA LEU A 26 -10.55 -3.47 -18.16
C LEU A 26 -12.05 -3.54 -18.49
N THR A 27 -12.81 -4.42 -17.83
CA THR A 27 -14.28 -4.47 -17.99
C THR A 27 -14.97 -3.23 -17.45
N VAL A 28 -14.49 -2.67 -16.33
CA VAL A 28 -15.06 -1.44 -15.76
C VAL A 28 -14.81 -0.26 -16.71
N ILE A 29 -13.56 -0.07 -17.16
CA ILE A 29 -13.22 0.99 -18.11
C ILE A 29 -13.95 0.80 -19.44
N GLY A 30 -13.98 -0.42 -19.97
CA GLY A 30 -14.69 -0.75 -21.21
C GLY A 30 -16.20 -0.47 -21.11
N SER A 31 -16.82 -0.81 -19.99
CA SER A 31 -18.25 -0.53 -19.75
C SER A 31 -18.56 0.97 -19.67
N ALA A 32 -17.67 1.76 -19.06
CA ALA A 32 -17.81 3.22 -18.99
C ALA A 32 -17.66 3.87 -20.37
N LEU A 33 -16.77 3.36 -21.23
CA LEU A 33 -16.58 3.87 -22.59
C LEU A 33 -17.72 3.49 -23.54
N LEU A 34 -18.41 2.37 -23.29
CA LEU A 34 -19.57 1.91 -24.06
C LEU A 34 -20.91 2.43 -23.52
N ALA A 35 -20.91 3.08 -22.34
CA ALA A 35 -22.10 3.69 -21.79
C ALA A 35 -22.53 4.88 -22.66
N ALA A 36 -23.58 4.67 -23.45
CA ALA A 36 -24.26 5.77 -24.12
C ALA A 36 -24.96 6.65 -23.08
N PRO A 37 -25.01 7.98 -23.27
CA PRO A 37 -25.84 8.85 -22.45
C PRO A 37 -27.28 8.31 -22.42
N ALA A 38 -27.89 8.23 -21.23
CA ALA A 38 -29.30 7.94 -21.11
C ALA A 38 -30.07 9.15 -21.69
N MET A 39 -30.49 9.04 -22.95
CA MET A 39 -31.28 10.04 -23.66
C MET A 39 -32.73 9.97 -23.13
N ALA A 40 -32.93 10.45 -21.91
CA ALA A 40 -34.25 10.68 -21.35
C ALA A 40 -34.59 12.17 -21.51
N ASP A 41 -35.80 12.46 -21.96
CA ASP A 41 -36.27 13.83 -22.06
C ASP A 41 -36.33 14.48 -20.67
N LEU A 42 -35.86 15.73 -20.59
CA LEU A 42 -35.91 16.52 -19.36
C LEU A 42 -37.38 16.89 -19.07
N PRO A 43 -37.88 16.69 -17.84
CA PRO A 43 -39.17 17.25 -17.43
C PRO A 43 -39.15 18.77 -17.55
N GLU A 44 -40.24 19.39 -18.02
CA GLU A 44 -40.35 20.85 -18.20
C GLU A 44 -40.06 21.66 -16.92
N ALA A 45 -40.19 21.04 -15.75
CA ALA A 45 -39.99 21.65 -14.44
C ALA A 45 -38.51 21.68 -13.97
N TRP A 46 -37.55 21.16 -14.74
CA TRP A 46 -36.14 21.16 -14.34
C TRP A 46 -35.41 22.34 -14.97
N GLU A 47 -34.76 23.13 -14.12
CA GLU A 47 -33.86 24.19 -14.60
C GLU A 47 -32.67 23.58 -15.33
N THR A 48 -32.30 24.16 -16.47
CA THR A 48 -31.09 23.74 -17.18
C THR A 48 -29.89 24.21 -16.37
N PRO A 49 -29.05 23.31 -15.83
CA PRO A 49 -27.89 23.74 -15.07
C PRO A 49 -26.93 24.49 -15.99
N GLU A 50 -26.29 25.53 -15.44
CA GLU A 50 -25.23 26.24 -16.14
C GLU A 50 -24.11 25.26 -16.52
N SER A 51 -23.66 25.32 -17.77
CA SER A 51 -22.62 24.43 -18.25
C SER A 51 -21.30 24.77 -17.55
N VAL A 52 -20.73 23.81 -16.83
CA VAL A 52 -19.43 23.97 -16.19
C VAL A 52 -18.34 23.92 -17.26
N GLY A 53 -17.41 24.88 -17.24
CA GLY A 53 -16.28 24.88 -18.16
C GLY A 53 -15.36 23.69 -17.92
N PHE A 54 -14.67 23.22 -18.97
CA PHE A 54 -13.68 22.15 -18.85
C PHE A 54 -12.59 22.48 -17.80
N MET A 55 -12.15 23.73 -17.77
CA MET A 55 -11.12 24.19 -16.82
C MET A 55 -11.62 24.11 -15.37
N ASP A 56 -12.87 24.53 -15.12
CA ASP A 56 -13.47 24.48 -13.78
C ASP A 56 -13.59 23.05 -13.28
N PHE A 57 -14.07 22.15 -14.15
CA PHE A 57 -14.14 20.73 -13.85
C PHE A 57 -12.76 20.15 -13.53
N PHE A 58 -11.74 20.44 -14.35
CA PHE A 58 -10.38 19.96 -14.14
C PHE A 58 -9.75 20.49 -12.84
N LEU A 59 -9.96 21.77 -12.54
CA LEU A 59 -9.50 22.38 -11.29
C LEU A 59 -10.09 21.67 -10.08
N ILE A 60 -11.40 21.41 -10.09
CA ILE A 60 -12.08 20.79 -8.96
C ILE A 60 -11.67 19.31 -8.81
N VAL A 61 -11.64 18.56 -9.91
CA VAL A 61 -11.43 17.10 -9.85
C VAL A 61 -9.97 16.71 -9.65
N LEU A 62 -9.02 17.48 -10.18
CA LEU A 62 -7.60 17.14 -10.09
C LEU A 62 -6.80 18.09 -9.21
N VAL A 63 -6.97 19.40 -9.38
CA VAL A 63 -6.12 20.39 -8.71
C VAL A 63 -6.47 20.50 -7.23
N VAL A 64 -7.75 20.59 -6.87
CA VAL A 64 -8.18 20.64 -5.46
C VAL A 64 -7.64 19.46 -4.64
N PRO A 65 -7.83 18.18 -5.02
CA PRO A 65 -7.30 17.08 -4.21
C PRO A 65 -5.77 17.08 -4.14
N LEU A 66 -5.07 17.49 -5.20
CA LEU A 66 -3.60 17.61 -5.19
C LEU A 66 -3.12 18.70 -4.23
N VAL A 67 -3.79 19.85 -4.23
CA VAL A 67 -3.50 20.96 -3.30
C VAL A 67 -3.79 20.52 -1.86
N VAL A 68 -4.90 19.84 -1.60
CA VAL A 68 -5.23 19.31 -0.26
C VAL A 68 -4.15 18.33 0.20
N ALA A 69 -3.74 17.39 -0.65
CA ALA A 69 -2.67 16.45 -0.34
C ALA A 69 -1.34 17.17 -0.05
N LEU A 70 -1.01 18.19 -0.84
CA LEU A 70 0.19 19.01 -0.63
C LEU A 70 0.14 19.77 0.70
N VAL A 71 -0.99 20.40 1.03
CA VAL A 71 -1.18 21.12 2.30
C VAL A 71 -1.05 20.17 3.48
N ILE A 72 -1.69 19.00 3.43
CA ILE A 72 -1.56 17.98 4.49
C ILE A 72 -0.10 17.53 4.61
N THR A 73 0.57 17.28 3.49
CA THR A 73 1.99 16.90 3.47
C THR A 73 2.85 17.99 4.11
N LEU A 74 2.61 19.24 3.79
CA LEU A 74 3.35 20.35 4.37
C LEU A 74 3.09 20.45 5.88
N LEU A 75 1.84 20.39 6.32
CA LEU A 75 1.51 20.45 7.74
C LEU A 75 2.10 19.30 8.57
N THR A 76 2.31 18.13 7.95
CA THR A 76 2.85 16.94 8.62
C THR A 76 4.37 16.86 8.57
N VAL A 77 4.97 17.18 7.42
CA VAL A 77 6.42 17.03 7.17
C VAL A 77 7.20 18.28 7.57
N LEU A 78 6.63 19.48 7.41
CA LEU A 78 7.33 20.73 7.67
C LEU A 78 7.80 20.87 9.13
N PRO A 79 7.03 20.49 10.17
CA PRO A 79 7.52 20.55 11.55
C PRO A 79 8.72 19.63 11.79
N ALA A 80 8.71 18.42 11.20
CA ALA A 80 9.83 17.48 11.31
C ALA A 80 11.09 18.03 10.64
N LEU A 81 10.94 18.64 9.46
CA LEU A 81 12.03 19.32 8.76
C LEU A 81 12.56 20.53 9.54
N ALA A 82 11.68 21.33 10.15
CA ALA A 82 12.08 22.46 10.99
C ALA A 82 12.84 22.02 12.26
N ARG A 83 12.58 20.82 12.77
CA ARG A 83 13.32 20.19 13.88
C ARG A 83 14.64 19.52 13.43
N GLY A 84 14.91 19.45 12.12
CA GLY A 84 16.08 18.76 11.57
C GLY A 84 15.99 17.24 11.65
N GLU A 85 14.78 16.68 11.80
CA GLU A 85 14.57 15.24 11.81
C GLU A 85 14.84 14.65 10.43
N LYS A 86 15.52 13.50 10.39
CA LYS A 86 15.75 12.78 9.13
C LYS A 86 14.43 12.15 8.69
N LEU A 87 13.96 12.48 7.50
CA LEU A 87 12.78 11.86 6.86
C LEU A 87 13.01 10.40 6.44
N SER A 88 14.11 9.78 6.86
CA SER A 88 14.32 8.35 6.69
C SER A 88 13.16 7.63 7.36
N GLY A 89 12.34 6.95 6.57
CA GLY A 89 11.24 6.13 7.10
C GLY A 89 11.79 5.29 8.22
N HIS A 90 11.13 5.34 9.38
CA HIS A 90 11.45 4.48 10.50
C HIS A 90 11.31 3.02 10.03
N VAL A 91 12.36 2.47 9.44
CA VAL A 91 12.75 1.10 9.75
C VAL A 91 12.98 1.20 11.25
N SER A 92 11.95 0.90 12.03
CA SER A 92 12.17 0.53 13.41
C SER A 92 13.35 -0.42 13.33
N PRO A 93 14.51 -0.15 13.98
CA PRO A 93 15.48 -1.21 14.14
C PRO A 93 14.63 -2.38 14.63
N VAL A 94 14.69 -3.53 13.94
CA VAL A 94 14.04 -4.74 14.41
C VAL A 94 14.56 -4.87 15.83
N ALA A 95 13.76 -4.42 16.79
CA ALA A 95 14.05 -4.67 18.17
C ALA A 95 14.00 -6.20 18.20
N ASP A 96 15.05 -6.81 18.73
CA ASP A 96 15.01 -8.22 19.12
C ASP A 96 14.01 -8.35 20.28
N ASP A 97 12.76 -8.03 19.99
CA ASP A 97 11.63 -8.13 20.87
C ASP A 97 11.30 -9.62 20.90
N TRP A 98 11.72 -10.23 21.99
CA TRP A 98 11.39 -11.60 22.28
C TRP A 98 9.86 -11.70 22.49
N PHE A 99 9.13 -12.09 21.44
CA PHE A 99 7.67 -12.28 21.44
C PHE A 99 7.28 -13.53 22.26
N GLY A 100 7.50 -13.50 23.57
CA GLY A 100 7.19 -14.62 24.47
C GLY A 100 7.95 -14.62 25.79
N GLY A 101 8.48 -13.48 26.21
CA GLY A 101 9.40 -13.38 27.35
C GLY A 101 8.64 -13.24 28.65
N PRO A 102 9.31 -13.41 29.81
CA PRO A 102 8.69 -13.12 31.08
C PRO A 102 8.03 -11.74 31.01
N ARG A 103 6.70 -11.72 31.20
CA ARG A 103 5.89 -10.49 31.06
C ARG A 103 5.96 -9.62 32.31
N GLY A 104 6.51 -10.14 33.41
CA GLY A 104 6.90 -9.36 34.56
C GLY A 104 8.22 -8.66 34.30
N GLY A 105 8.30 -7.39 34.72
CA GLY A 105 9.52 -6.60 34.61
C GLY A 105 10.71 -7.21 35.38
N LYS A 106 11.78 -6.43 35.53
CA LYS A 106 13.12 -6.86 36.02
C LYS A 106 13.15 -7.79 37.26
N ALA A 107 12.12 -7.79 38.10
CA ALA A 107 12.00 -8.67 39.26
C ALA A 107 11.76 -10.16 38.91
N GLU A 108 11.17 -10.47 37.76
CA GLU A 108 10.90 -11.86 37.35
C GLU A 108 12.14 -12.54 36.73
N VAL A 109 13.04 -11.74 36.15
CA VAL A 109 14.33 -12.21 35.57
C VAL A 109 15.28 -12.75 36.65
N GLU A 110 15.28 -12.15 37.84
CA GLU A 110 16.07 -12.62 38.98
C GLU A 110 15.48 -13.90 39.63
N ALA A 111 14.18 -14.14 39.45
CA ALA A 111 13.47 -15.28 40.03
C ALA A 111 13.56 -16.55 39.16
N SER A 112 13.70 -16.41 37.84
CA SER A 112 13.93 -17.53 36.94
C SER A 112 15.41 -17.95 37.01
N GLY A 113 15.77 -18.68 38.06
CA GLY A 113 17.07 -19.33 38.18
C GLY A 113 17.41 -20.07 36.88
N ALA A 114 18.55 -19.73 36.28
CA ALA A 114 19.01 -20.28 35.01
C ALA A 114 18.88 -21.81 35.03
N ALA A 115 17.91 -22.34 34.28
CA ALA A 115 17.72 -23.77 34.13
C ALA A 115 19.02 -24.36 33.55
N LYS A 116 19.72 -25.15 34.37
CA LYS A 116 21.05 -25.67 34.07
C LYS A 116 21.08 -26.67 32.90
N ASP A 117 19.93 -27.02 32.34
CA ASP A 117 19.75 -28.02 31.28
C ASP A 117 18.85 -27.53 30.10
N ALA A 118 18.92 -26.25 29.73
CA ALA A 118 18.23 -25.77 28.53
C ALA A 118 19.00 -26.18 27.26
N GLY A 119 18.47 -27.16 26.52
CA GLY A 119 19.01 -27.58 25.22
C GLY A 119 18.80 -26.50 24.14
N GLY A 120 19.89 -26.09 23.48
CA GLY A 120 19.86 -25.15 22.37
C GLY A 120 19.81 -25.85 21.01
N ALA A 121 18.96 -25.38 20.11
CA ALA A 121 18.97 -25.76 18.69
C ALA A 121 19.44 -24.55 17.87
N SER A 122 20.48 -24.73 17.05
CA SER A 122 20.94 -23.73 16.09
C SER A 122 20.86 -24.30 14.67
N GLY A 123 20.63 -23.43 13.70
CA GLY A 123 20.66 -23.75 12.28
C GLY A 123 21.19 -22.56 11.51
N THR A 124 21.98 -22.81 10.47
CA THR A 124 22.47 -21.80 9.54
C THR A 124 21.85 -22.10 8.18
N TRP A 125 21.17 -21.11 7.61
CA TRP A 125 20.57 -21.19 6.28
C TRP A 125 21.55 -20.63 5.24
#